data_AF-A0A1B7WJU5-F1
#
_entry.id   AF-A0A1B7WJU5-F1
#
_cell.length_a   1.000
_cell.length_b   1.000
_cell.length_c   1.000
_cell.angle_alpha   90.00
_cell.angle_beta   90.00
_cell.angle_gamma   90.00
#
_symmetry.space_group_name_H-M   'P 1'
#
loop_
_entity.id
_entity.type
_entity.pdbx_description
1 polymer ?
#
loop_
_entity_poly.entity_id
_entity_poly.type
_entity_poly.pdbx_seq_one_letter_code
_entity_poly.pdbx_strand_id
1 'polypeptide(L)'
;MPIWTQGLSSFNIDTILKHANEIPEIADSIVENLVECTSFESLTERYNISRIDLIQIDTEGYDYEIVKTLKLDNFKPSIINYENKHISMKKQHELISYLSSYGYKMYCNGHDTLAYLGCMNSL
;
A
#
# COMPACT_ATOMS: atom_id res chain seq x y z
N MET A 1 2.49 -17.37 19.53
CA MET A 1 1.84 -16.16 18.98
C MET A 1 0.51 -16.55 18.35
N PRO A 2 -0.54 -15.71 18.44
CA PRO A 2 -1.78 -15.90 17.69
C PRO A 2 -1.55 -16.03 16.18
N ILE A 3 -2.45 -16.70 15.45
CA ILE A 3 -2.25 -16.96 14.00
C ILE A 3 -2.15 -15.66 13.19
N TRP A 4 -2.92 -14.63 13.56
CA TRP A 4 -2.96 -13.36 12.85
C TRP A 4 -1.63 -12.59 12.88
N THR A 5 -0.71 -12.93 13.80
CA THR A 5 0.59 -12.23 13.89
C THR A 5 1.52 -12.51 12.70
N GLN A 6 1.18 -13.49 11.85
CA GLN A 6 1.94 -13.78 10.63
C GLN A 6 1.92 -12.63 9.63
N GLY A 7 0.91 -11.75 9.70
CA GLY A 7 0.81 -10.56 8.84
C GLY A 7 1.68 -9.39 9.27
N LEU A 8 2.12 -9.32 10.54
CA LEU A 8 2.70 -8.11 11.15
C LEU A 8 4.12 -7.72 10.70
N SER A 9 4.66 -8.32 9.64
CA SER A 9 6.00 -7.96 9.18
C SER A 9 5.98 -6.56 8.56
N SER A 10 6.86 -5.66 9.01
CA SER A 10 6.90 -4.28 8.53
C SER A 10 8.35 -3.77 8.42
N PHE A 11 8.57 -2.82 7.51
CA PHE A 11 9.81 -2.03 7.45
C PHE A 11 9.90 -0.96 8.54
N ASN A 12 8.85 -0.80 9.36
CA ASN A 12 8.85 0.11 10.50
C ASN A 12 8.52 -0.64 11.79
N ILE A 13 9.47 -0.68 12.72
CA ILE A 13 9.31 -1.33 14.02
C ILE A 13 8.15 -0.73 14.84
N ASP A 14 7.88 0.58 14.71
CA ASP A 14 6.79 1.24 15.41
C ASP A 14 5.41 0.70 14.98
N THR A 15 5.28 0.21 13.74
CA THR A 15 4.03 -0.44 13.29
C THR A 15 3.79 -1.73 14.07
N ILE A 16 4.84 -2.52 14.28
CA ILE A 16 4.78 -3.79 15.02
C ILE A 16 4.48 -3.51 16.50
N LEU A 17 5.18 -2.56 17.11
CA LEU A 17 5.09 -2.26 18.54
C LEU A 17 3.72 -1.72 18.99
N LYS A 18 2.89 -1.17 18.09
CA LYS A 18 1.51 -0.77 18.40
C LYS A 18 0.64 -1.92 18.91
N HIS A 19 1.01 -3.17 18.60
CA HIS A 19 0.29 -4.37 19.02
C HIS A 19 0.67 -4.88 20.41
N ALA A 20 1.52 -4.16 21.17
CA ALA A 20 1.96 -4.58 22.50
C ALA A 20 0.82 -4.81 23.52
N ASN A 21 -0.34 -4.15 23.34
CA ASN A 21 -1.51 -4.39 24.17
C ASN A 21 -2.17 -5.76 23.92
N GLU A 22 -2.06 -6.28 22.69
CA GLU A 22 -2.64 -7.56 22.27
C GLU A 22 -1.62 -8.70 22.40
N ILE A 23 -0.34 -8.36 22.32
CA ILE A 23 0.80 -9.27 22.41
C ILE A 23 1.75 -8.69 23.45
N PRO A 24 1.58 -9.07 24.74
CA PRO A 24 2.54 -8.73 25.77
C PRO A 24 3.94 -9.18 25.36
N GLU A 25 4.96 -8.36 25.67
CA GLU A 25 6.37 -8.68 25.38
C GLU A 25 6.68 -8.88 23.88
N ILE A 26 5.86 -8.31 22.98
CA ILE A 26 6.07 -8.41 21.52
C ILE A 26 7.49 -7.98 21.10
N ALA A 27 8.07 -6.98 21.77
CA ALA A 27 9.41 -6.47 21.48
C ALA A 27 10.48 -7.55 21.54
N ASP A 28 10.36 -8.51 22.47
CA ASP A 28 11.31 -9.62 22.64
C ASP A 28 11.16 -10.69 21.54
N SER A 29 10.08 -10.61 20.76
CA SER A 29 9.78 -11.53 19.65
C SER A 29 10.10 -10.94 18.27
N ILE A 30 10.68 -9.74 18.20
CA ILE A 30 11.03 -9.08 16.94
C ILE A 30 12.42 -9.51 16.49
N VAL A 31 12.53 -9.89 15.22
CA VAL A 31 13.82 -10.15 14.55
C VAL A 31 13.90 -9.30 13.28
N GLU A 32 15.08 -8.78 13.00
CA GLU A 32 15.36 -8.03 11.77
C GLU A 32 16.03 -8.96 10.76
N ASN A 33 15.51 -8.96 9.53
CA ASN A 33 16.11 -9.69 8.42
C ASN A 33 16.28 -8.73 7.23
N LEU A 34 17.46 -8.72 6.64
CA LEU A 34 17.69 -8.04 5.37
C LEU A 34 17.09 -8.87 4.24
N VAL A 35 16.29 -8.22 3.39
CA VAL A 35 15.64 -8.84 2.24
C VAL A 35 16.00 -8.08 0.97
N GLU A 36 16.06 -8.79 -0.15
CA GLU A 36 16.21 -8.15 -1.46
C GLU A 36 14.90 -7.47 -1.86
N CYS A 37 14.98 -6.19 -2.22
CA CYS A 37 13.84 -5.42 -2.69
C CYS A 37 13.98 -5.15 -4.20
N THR A 38 12.83 -5.01 -4.88
CA THR A 38 12.78 -4.56 -6.27
C THR A 38 11.78 -3.42 -6.42
N SER A 39 11.89 -2.63 -7.49
CA SER A 39 10.92 -1.58 -7.80
C SER A 39 9.76 -2.13 -8.63
N PHE A 40 8.62 -1.46 -8.54
CA PHE A 40 7.47 -1.76 -9.39
C PHE A 40 7.84 -1.72 -10.89
N GLU A 41 8.60 -0.71 -11.31
CA GLU A 41 9.10 -0.59 -12.68
C GLU A 41 9.93 -1.81 -13.10
N SER A 42 10.97 -2.15 -12.31
CA SER A 42 11.83 -3.32 -12.59
C SER A 42 11.02 -4.60 -12.71
N LEU A 43 9.99 -4.76 -11.88
CA LEU A 43 9.09 -5.92 -11.92
C LEU A 43 8.28 -5.93 -13.22
N THR A 44 7.64 -4.82 -13.58
CA THR A 44 6.84 -4.73 -14.80
C THR A 44 7.67 -4.92 -16.07
N GLU A 45 8.88 -4.37 -16.12
CA GLU A 45 9.82 -4.53 -17.24
C GLU A 45 10.29 -5.98 -17.36
N ARG A 46 10.74 -6.59 -16.26
CA ARG A 46 11.24 -7.98 -16.23
C ARG A 46 10.21 -8.97 -16.79
N TYR A 47 8.93 -8.76 -16.50
CA TYR A 47 7.86 -9.65 -16.91
C TYR A 47 7.06 -9.14 -18.13
N ASN A 48 7.50 -8.07 -18.79
CA ASN A 48 6.82 -7.44 -19.93
C ASN A 48 5.34 -7.14 -19.66
N ILE A 49 5.03 -6.66 -18.45
CA ILE A 49 3.67 -6.32 -18.04
C ILE A 49 3.32 -4.95 -18.62
N SER A 50 2.49 -4.93 -19.65
CA SER A 50 2.04 -3.69 -20.31
C SER A 50 0.73 -3.13 -19.73
N ARG A 51 -0.02 -3.90 -18.95
CA ARG A 51 -1.31 -3.50 -18.38
C ARG A 51 -1.61 -4.26 -17.08
N ILE A 52 -2.07 -3.52 -16.07
CA ILE A 52 -2.69 -4.08 -14.85
C ILE A 52 -4.00 -3.34 -14.62
N ASP A 53 -5.07 -4.07 -14.34
CA ASP A 53 -6.36 -3.48 -13.99
C ASP A 53 -6.45 -3.12 -12.50
N LEU A 54 -5.91 -3.98 -11.64
CA LEU A 54 -5.97 -3.87 -10.19
C LEU A 54 -4.57 -4.02 -9.59
N ILE A 55 -4.17 -3.04 -8.77
CA ILE A 55 -3.06 -3.19 -7.83
C ILE A 55 -3.65 -3.28 -6.43
N GLN A 56 -3.31 -4.35 -5.71
CA GLN A 56 -3.58 -4.51 -4.28
C GLN A 56 -2.26 -4.29 -3.53
N ILE A 57 -2.29 -3.43 -2.51
CA ILE A 57 -1.14 -3.13 -1.64
C ILE A 57 -1.63 -3.35 -0.21
N ASP A 58 -0.89 -4.16 0.51
CA ASP A 58 -1.13 -4.46 1.93
C ASP A 58 0.25 -4.79 2.51
N THR A 59 0.95 -3.77 3.02
CA THR A 59 2.37 -3.86 3.39
C THR A 59 2.65 -3.40 4.82
N GLU A 60 1.64 -3.47 5.69
CA GLU A 60 1.70 -3.09 7.11
C GLU A 60 2.48 -1.78 7.32
N GLY A 61 2.08 -0.74 6.57
CA GLY A 61 2.56 0.63 6.74
C GLY A 61 3.59 1.15 5.74
N TYR A 62 3.97 0.37 4.71
CA TYR A 62 4.77 0.88 3.59
C TYR A 62 3.95 1.29 2.35
N ASP A 63 2.62 1.17 2.45
CA ASP A 63 1.66 1.36 1.36
C ASP A 63 1.78 2.71 0.67
N TYR A 64 1.95 3.78 1.46
CA TYR A 64 2.17 5.13 0.94
C TYR A 64 3.36 5.21 -0.02
N GLU A 65 4.50 4.61 0.37
CA GLU A 65 5.72 4.70 -0.42
C GLU A 65 5.54 3.91 -1.73
N ILE A 66 4.91 2.72 -1.67
CA ILE A 66 4.65 1.90 -2.85
C ILE A 66 3.73 2.62 -3.83
N VAL A 67 2.60 3.20 -3.38
CA VAL A 67 1.70 3.96 -4.26
C VAL A 67 2.44 5.10 -4.95
N LYS A 68 3.34 5.79 -4.25
CA LYS A 68 4.14 6.89 -4.82
C LYS A 68 5.19 6.43 -5.84
N THR A 69 5.57 5.15 -5.84
CA THR A 69 6.48 4.58 -6.85
C THR A 69 5.77 4.17 -8.14
N LEU A 70 4.44 4.09 -8.14
CA LEU A 70 3.67 3.78 -9.34
C LEU A 70 3.87 4.92 -10.36
N LYS A 71 4.47 4.63 -11.51
CA LYS A 71 4.67 5.61 -12.58
C LYS A 71 3.36 5.87 -13.34
N LEU A 72 2.39 6.51 -12.69
CA LEU A 72 1.01 6.66 -13.17
C LEU A 72 0.85 7.38 -14.51
N ASP A 73 1.86 8.12 -14.95
CA ASP A 73 1.92 8.72 -16.30
C ASP A 73 2.05 7.66 -17.40
N ASN A 74 2.80 6.59 -17.13
CA ASN A 74 3.08 5.52 -18.10
C ASN A 74 2.25 4.26 -17.82
N PHE A 75 1.84 4.07 -16.57
CA PHE A 75 1.22 2.86 -16.08
C PHE A 75 0.03 3.21 -15.19
N LYS A 76 -1.17 3.16 -15.77
CA LYS A 76 -2.38 3.71 -15.14
C LYS A 76 -3.43 2.61 -14.86
N PRO A 77 -3.34 1.91 -13.71
CA PRO A 77 -4.33 0.92 -13.32
C PRO A 77 -5.75 1.48 -13.28
N SER A 78 -6.75 0.63 -13.50
CA SER A 78 -8.14 1.06 -13.31
C SER A 78 -8.47 1.21 -11.83
N ILE A 79 -7.83 0.39 -11.00
CA ILE A 79 -8.06 0.29 -9.56
C ILE A 79 -6.72 0.15 -8.81
N ILE A 80 -6.56 0.92 -7.74
CA ILE A 80 -5.48 0.77 -6.76
C ILE A 80 -6.15 0.66 -5.39
N ASN A 81 -6.01 -0.48 -4.72
CA ASN A 81 -6.45 -0.66 -3.35
C ASN A 81 -5.22 -0.70 -2.45
N TYR A 82 -5.23 0.07 -1.36
CA TYR A 82 -4.11 0.12 -0.42
C TYR A 82 -4.60 0.22 1.03
N GLU A 83 -3.82 -0.34 1.95
CA GLU A 83 -4.09 -0.21 3.38
C GLU A 83 -3.80 1.23 3.84
N ASN A 84 -4.78 1.89 4.44
CA ASN A 84 -4.67 3.25 4.97
C ASN A 84 -4.43 3.31 6.49
N LYS A 85 -4.60 2.18 7.19
CA LYS A 85 -4.60 2.07 8.66
C LYS A 85 -3.36 2.66 9.32
N HIS A 86 -2.19 2.42 8.73
CA HIS A 86 -0.90 2.86 9.28
C HIS A 86 -0.37 4.15 8.64
N ILE A 87 -1.12 4.75 7.70
CA ILE A 87 -0.72 5.97 7.01
C ILE A 87 -1.16 7.18 7.83
N SER A 88 -0.24 8.10 8.13
CA SER A 88 -0.57 9.33 8.85
C SER A 88 -1.53 10.23 8.05
N MET A 89 -2.36 11.01 8.75
CA MET A 89 -3.33 11.92 8.10
C MET A 89 -2.70 12.83 7.04
N LYS A 90 -1.49 13.34 7.30
CA LYS A 90 -0.74 14.16 6.32
C LYS A 90 -0.45 13.37 5.04
N LYS A 91 0.12 12.17 5.17
CA LYS A 91 0.43 11.29 4.05
C LYS A 91 -0.83 10.81 3.32
N GLN A 92 -1.93 10.59 4.03
CA GLN A 92 -3.22 10.27 3.40
C GLN A 92 -3.71 11.42 2.53
N HIS A 93 -3.68 12.67 3.02
CA HIS A 93 -4.05 13.83 2.20
C HIS A 93 -3.14 14.00 0.97
N GLU A 94 -1.84 13.73 1.12
CA GLU A 94 -0.89 13.75 0.01
C GLU A 94 -1.22 12.67 -1.05
N LEU A 95 -1.54 11.44 -0.63
CA LEU A 95 -1.97 10.37 -1.55
C LEU A 95 -3.27 10.70 -2.26
N ILE A 96 -4.27 11.18 -1.52
CA ILE A 96 -5.57 11.55 -2.10
C ILE A 96 -5.36 12.63 -3.16
N SER A 97 -4.56 13.67 -2.85
CA SER A 97 -4.26 14.75 -3.79
C SER A 97 -3.51 14.24 -5.01
N TYR A 98 -2.50 13.39 -4.80
CA TYR A 98 -1.71 12.78 -5.87
C TYR A 98 -2.57 11.90 -6.79
N LEU A 99 -3.33 10.95 -6.25
CA LEU A 99 -4.18 10.07 -7.06
C LEU A 99 -5.31 10.85 -7.75
N SER A 100 -5.88 11.85 -7.08
CA SER A 100 -6.90 12.71 -7.68
C SER A 100 -6.35 13.51 -8.87
N SER A 101 -5.07 13.94 -8.84
CA SER A 101 -4.47 14.63 -9.99
C SER A 101 -4.32 13.73 -11.22
N TYR A 102 -4.35 12.40 -11.05
CA TYR A 102 -4.40 11.44 -12.15
C TYR A 102 -5.84 11.03 -12.53
N GLY A 103 -6.85 11.62 -11.90
CA GLY A 103 -8.27 11.41 -12.20
C GLY A 103 -8.92 10.25 -11.45
N TYR A 104 -8.25 9.68 -10.44
CA TYR A 104 -8.87 8.65 -9.60
C TYR A 104 -9.86 9.27 -8.61
N LYS A 105 -10.92 8.52 -8.32
CA LYS A 105 -11.87 8.77 -7.23
C LYS A 105 -11.57 7.82 -6.07
N MET A 106 -11.78 8.27 -4.85
CA MET A 106 -11.46 7.51 -3.64
C MET A 106 -12.74 6.98 -2.99
N TYR A 107 -12.67 5.76 -2.47
CA TYR A 107 -13.64 5.18 -1.55
C TYR A 107 -12.88 4.57 -0.38
N CYS A 108 -13.03 5.16 0.80
CA CYS A 108 -12.42 4.65 2.03
C CYS A 108 -13.37 3.68 2.73
N ASN A 109 -12.90 2.48 3.04
CA ASN A 109 -13.65 1.45 3.75
C ASN A 109 -12.83 0.91 4.91
N GLY A 110 -13.05 1.47 6.11
CA GLY A 110 -12.31 1.08 7.30
C GLY A 110 -10.81 1.30 7.13
N HIS A 111 -10.06 0.19 7.09
CA HIS A 111 -8.60 0.16 7.00
C HIS A 111 -8.05 0.24 5.57
N ASP A 112 -8.92 0.23 4.56
CA ASP A 112 -8.54 0.25 3.15
C ASP A 112 -9.04 1.51 2.44
N THR A 113 -8.30 1.93 1.42
CA THR A 113 -8.75 2.92 0.46
C THR A 113 -8.68 2.37 -0.96
N LEU A 114 -9.83 2.38 -1.62
CA LEU A 114 -9.99 2.05 -3.02
C LEU A 114 -9.91 3.32 -3.88
N ALA A 115 -8.85 3.46 -4.65
CA ALA A 115 -8.74 4.45 -5.72
C ALA A 115 -9.18 3.82 -7.04
N TYR A 116 -10.14 4.44 -7.74
CA TYR A 116 -10.66 3.90 -9.01
C TYR A 116 -10.88 4.99 -10.05
N LEU A 117 -10.64 4.66 -11.31
CA LEU A 117 -11.03 5.49 -12.44
C LEU A 117 -12.52 5.26 -12.73
N GLY A 118 -13.30 6.33 -12.88
CA GLY A 118 -14.69 6.20 -13.32
C GLY A 118 -14.76 5.79 -14.80
N CYS A 119 -15.82 5.08 -15.19
CA CYS A 119 -16.14 4.92 -16.61
C CYS A 119 -16.37 6.31 -17.21
N MET A 120 -15.60 6.69 -18.23
CA MET A 120 -16.04 7.77 -19.11
C MET A 120 -17.28 7.26 -19.84
N ASN A 121 -18.43 7.86 -19.58
CA ASN A 121 -19.57 7.73 -20.48
C ASN A 121 -19.18 8.47 -21.75
N SER A 122 -18.72 7.74 -22.76
CA SER A 122 -18.73 8.21 -24.14
C SER A 122 -20.21 8.32 -24.54
N LEU A 123 -20.77 9.53 -24.44
CA LEU A 123 -22.02 9.89 -25.13
C LEU A 123 -21.70 10.26 -26.57
#